data_AF-A0A2W1A3P7-F1
#
_entry.id   AF-A0A2W1A3P7-F1
#
_cell.length_a   1.000
_cell.length_b   1.000
_cell.length_c   1.000
_cell.angle_alpha   90.00
_cell.angle_beta   90.00
_cell.angle_gamma   90.00
#
_symmetry.space_group_name_H-M   'P 1'
#
loop_
_entity.id
_entity.type
_entity.pdbx_description
1 polymer ?
#
loop_
_entity_poly.entity_id
_entity_poly.type
_entity_poly.pdbx_seq_one_letter_code
_entity_poly.pdbx_strand_id
1 'polypeptide(L)' 'DTIHLSSVMEVLDGTDNLVNCLGDDNFCVHSPACAQKEIWRTIEDRIHEILFSITVSDLAKRTQPIKSQL' A
#
# COMPACT_ATOMS: atom_id res chain seq x y z
N ASP A 1 -13.86 -15.43 0.45
CA ASP A 1 -14.15 -14.04 0.89
C ASP A 1 -13.16 -13.45 1.90
N THR A 2 -11.98 -14.04 2.11
CA THR A 2 -11.01 -13.62 3.15
C THR A 2 -9.66 -13.16 2.59
N ILE A 3 -9.52 -13.05 1.27
CA ILE A 3 -8.28 -12.55 0.65
C ILE A 3 -8.35 -11.02 0.66
N HIS A 4 -7.49 -10.41 1.47
CA HIS A 4 -7.34 -8.95 1.54
C HIS A 4 -6.55 -8.43 0.33
N LEU A 5 -6.87 -7.22 -0.11
CA LEU A 5 -6.18 -6.58 -1.23
C LEU A 5 -4.70 -6.36 -0.89
N SER A 6 -4.36 -6.07 0.37
CA SER A 6 -2.96 -5.98 0.82
C SER A 6 -2.14 -7.22 0.44
N SER A 7 -2.67 -8.42 0.69
CA SER A 7 -1.98 -9.69 0.35
C SER A 7 -1.77 -9.87 -1.15
N VAL A 8 -2.66 -9.33 -1.99
CA VAL A 8 -2.49 -9.36 -3.45
C VAL A 8 -1.38 -8.38 -3.87
N MET A 9 -1.36 -7.18 -3.29
CA MET A 9 -0.34 -6.17 -3.58
C MET A 9 1.05 -6.59 -3.11
N GLU A 10 1.18 -7.18 -1.92
CA GLU A 10 2.46 -7.71 -1.42
C GLU A 10 3.09 -8.73 -2.37
N VAL A 11 2.26 -9.57 -3.04
CA VAL A 11 2.74 -10.59 -3.97
C VAL A 11 3.05 -10.02 -5.36
N LEU A 12 2.27 -9.05 -5.83
CA LEU A 12 2.37 -8.55 -7.21
C LEU A 12 3.23 -7.29 -7.36
N ASP A 13 3.14 -6.38 -6.39
CA ASP A 13 3.86 -5.09 -6.37
C ASP A 13 5.13 -5.18 -5.50
N GLY A 14 5.20 -6.19 -4.62
CA GLY A 14 6.30 -6.41 -3.69
C GLY A 14 6.06 -5.76 -2.33
N THR A 15 7.10 -5.81 -1.49
CA THR A 15 7.09 -5.21 -0.14
C THR A 15 7.97 -3.95 -0.08
N ASP A 16 8.14 -3.27 -1.21
CA ASP A 16 8.96 -2.07 -1.28
C ASP A 16 8.26 -0.92 -0.54
N ASN A 17 9.04 -0.18 0.25
CA ASN A 17 8.51 0.98 0.95
C ASN A 17 8.19 2.10 -0.06
N LEU A 18 7.21 2.94 0.26
CA LEU A 18 6.82 4.07 -0.63
C LEU A 18 7.97 5.01 -0.95
N VAL A 19 8.91 5.15 -0.01
CA VAL A 19 10.20 5.79 -0.25
C VAL A 19 11.30 4.89 0.29
N ASN A 20 12.33 4.66 -0.52
CA ASN A 20 13.39 3.70 -0.20
C ASN A 20 14.13 4.02 1.10
N CYS A 21 14.20 5.30 1.50
CA CYS A 21 14.86 5.70 2.74
C CYS A 21 14.10 5.33 4.02
N LEU A 22 12.91 4.71 3.93
CA LEU A 22 12.25 4.05 5.06
C LEU A 22 12.86 2.69 5.40
N GLY A 23 13.28 1.93 4.38
CA GLY A 23 13.88 0.60 4.56
C GLY A 23 15.41 0.60 4.56
N ASP A 24 16.03 1.60 3.95
CA ASP A 24 17.48 1.78 3.92
C ASP A 24 17.86 3.23 4.18
N ASP A 25 18.34 3.51 5.40
CA ASP A 25 18.79 4.83 5.82
C ASP A 25 19.95 5.38 4.97
N ASN A 26 20.70 4.52 4.27
CA ASN A 26 21.78 4.93 3.37
C ASN A 26 21.28 5.36 1.99
N PHE A 27 20.02 5.07 1.64
CA PHE A 27 19.44 5.46 0.36
C PHE A 27 19.38 6.98 0.20
N CYS A 28 19.26 7.72 1.31
CA CYS A 28 19.21 9.17 1.30
C CYS A 28 20.14 9.75 2.36
N VAL A 29 21.11 10.57 1.94
CA VAL A 29 22.05 11.27 2.85
C VAL A 29 21.35 12.13 3.91
N HIS A 30 20.12 12.57 3.64
CA HIS A 30 19.34 13.37 4.57
C HIS A 30 18.51 12.54 5.55
N SER A 31 18.40 11.21 5.36
CA SER A 31 17.56 10.29 6.16
C SER A 31 17.66 10.53 7.68
N PRO A 32 18.86 10.71 8.29
CA PRO A 32 18.98 10.90 9.74
C PRO A 32 18.32 12.17 10.29
N ALA A 33 18.11 13.20 9.45
CA ALA A 33 17.53 14.49 9.84
C ALA A 33 16.29 14.84 9.01
N CYS A 34 15.73 13.87 8.29
CA CYS A 34 14.65 14.10 7.34
C CYS A 34 13.30 14.10 8.06
N ALA A 35 12.77 15.27 8.40
CA ALA A 35 11.47 15.36 9.09
C ALA A 35 10.32 14.69 8.32
N GLN A 36 10.38 14.66 6.98
CA GLN A 36 9.37 13.97 6.17
C GLN A 36 9.40 12.44 6.33
N LYS A 37 10.47 11.83 6.85
CA LYS A 37 10.59 10.37 6.98
C LYS A 37 9.49 9.80 7.89
N GLU A 38 9.19 10.49 8.98
CA GLU A 38 8.07 10.14 9.87
C GLU A 38 6.71 10.25 9.15
N ILE A 39 6.55 11.28 8.33
CA ILE A 39 5.33 11.48 7.55
C ILE A 39 5.17 10.37 6.50
N TRP A 40 6.24 10.00 5.81
CA TRP A 40 6.24 8.88 4.87
C TRP A 40 5.87 7.57 5.53
N ARG A 41 6.40 7.31 6.73
CA ARG A 41 6.02 6.12 7.50
C ARG A 41 4.53 6.10 7.83
N THR A 42 4.00 7.24 8.29
CA THR A 42 2.57 7.39 8.59
C THR A 42 1.71 7.14 7.34
N ILE A 43 2.11 7.65 6.18
CA ILE A 43 1.40 7.46 4.92
C ILE A 43 1.40 5.97 4.51
N GLU A 44 2.54 5.30 4.62
CA GLU A 44 2.69 3.88 4.31
C GLU A 44 1.80 3.00 5.18
N ASP A 45 1.79 3.25 6.49
CA ASP A 45 0.93 2.53 7.43
C ASP A 45 -0.56 2.72 7.06
N ARG A 46 -0.97 3.94 6.71
CA ARG A 46 -2.35 4.23 6.29
C ARG A 46 -2.72 3.54 4.99
N ILE A 47 -1.81 3.47 4.02
CA ILE A 47 -2.06 2.75 2.77
C ILE A 47 -2.25 1.25 3.07
N HIS A 48 -1.38 0.65 3.88
CA HIS A 48 -1.53 -0.75 4.28
C HIS A 48 -2.85 -1.01 5.00
N GLU A 49 -3.27 -0.15 5.94
CA GLU A 49 -4.56 -0.25 6.61
C GLU A 49 -5.73 -0.23 5.62
N ILE A 50 -5.71 0.68 4.63
CA ILE A 50 -6.75 0.77 3.61
C ILE A 50 -6.78 -0.51 2.76
N LEU A 51 -5.63 -0.96 2.26
CA LEU A 51 -5.54 -2.17 1.43
C LEU A 51 -5.95 -3.43 2.22
N PHE A 52 -5.62 -3.50 3.50
CA PHE A 52 -6.06 -4.58 4.39
C PHE A 52 -7.57 -4.51 4.67
N SER A 53 -8.18 -3.32 4.71
CA SER A 53 -9.61 -3.19 4.96
C SER A 53 -10.51 -3.69 3.82
N ILE A 54 -9.95 -3.97 2.64
CA ILE A 54 -10.68 -4.33 1.42
C ILE A 54 -10.39 -5.79 1.05
N THR A 55 -11.41 -6.58 0.74
CA THR A 55 -11.23 -7.93 0.21
C THR A 55 -11.36 -7.98 -1.32
N VAL A 56 -10.84 -9.04 -1.94
CA VAL A 56 -11.07 -9.35 -3.36
C VAL A 56 -12.57 -9.48 -3.68
N SER A 57 -13.37 -9.99 -2.72
CA SER A 57 -14.82 -10.10 -2.87
C SER A 57 -15.48 -8.71 -2.96
N ASP A 58 -15.00 -7.74 -2.19
CA ASP A 58 -15.48 -6.36 -2.25
C ASP A 58 -15.14 -5.70 -3.60
N LEU A 59 -13.95 -5.97 -4.14
CA LEU A 59 -13.59 -5.53 -5.49
C LEU A 59 -14.48 -6.15 -6.57
N ALA A 60 -14.80 -7.44 -6.45
CA ALA A 60 -15.71 -8.12 -7.37
C ALA A 60 -17.10 -7.48 -7.35
N LYS A 61 -17.63 -7.16 -6.16
CA LYS A 61 -18.92 -6.44 -6.01
C LYS A 61 -18.87 -5.05 -6.64
N ARG A 62 -17.79 -4.29 -6.45
CA ARG A 62 -17.59 -2.96 -7.09
C ARG A 62 -17.49 -3.04 -8.60
N THR A 63 -17.01 -4.17 -9.14
CA THR A 63 -16.83 -4.38 -10.59
C THR A 63 -18.13 -4.73 -11.30
N GLN A 64 -19.09 -5.39 -10.62
CA GLN A 64 -20.39 -5.76 -11.21
C GLN A 64 -21.09 -4.61 -11.95
N PRO A 65 -21.31 -3.41 -11.36
CA PRO A 65 -21.99 -2.32 -12.06
C PRO A 65 -21.19 -1.80 -13.26
N ILE A 66 -19.85 -1.84 -13.22
CA ILE A 66 -18.99 -1.40 -14.34
C ILE A 66 -19.14 -2.36 -15.53
N LYS A 67 -19.16 -3.67 -15.27
CA LYS A 67 -19.33 -4.69 -16.32
C LYS A 67 -20.69 -4.60 -17.00
N SER A 68 -21.75 -4.27 -16.27
CA SER A 68 -23.10 -4.15 -16.84
C SER A 68 -23.29 -2.93 -17.76
N GLN A 69 -22.30 -2.04 -17.83
CA GLN A 69 -22.27 -0.86 -18.71
C GLN A 69 -21.42 -1.05 -19.97
N LEU A 70 -20.74 -2.20 -20.10
CA LEU A 70 -19.97 -2.62 -21.27
C LEU A 70 -20.80 -3.57 -22.13
#